data_AF-A0A2V9V722-F1
#
_entry.id   AF-A0A2V9V722-F1
#
_cell.length_a   1.000
_cell.length_b   1.000
_cell.length_c   1.000
_cell.angle_alpha   90.00
_cell.angle_beta   90.00
_cell.angle_gamma   90.00
#
_symmetry.space_group_name_H-M   'P 1'
#
loop_
_entity.id
_entity.type
_entity.pdbx_description
1 polymer ?
#
loop_
_entity_poly.entity_id
_entity_poly.type
_entity_poly.pdbx_seq_one_letter_code
_entity_poly.pdbx_strand_id
1 'polypeptide(L)' 'MPSLPLDILAIAAHRDDVEQTCGGTLLKMAQLGQRTGILDLTQGEMGTRGTAEDRAREAAEAARIL' A
#
# COMPACT_ATOMS: atom_id res chain seq x y z
N MET A 1 15.17 17.80 2.52
CA MET A 1 15.26 17.56 1.05
C MET A 1 13.83 17.50 0.53
N PRO A 2 13.49 18.09 -0.61
CA PRO A 2 12.15 17.93 -1.17
C PRO A 2 11.93 16.45 -1.50
N SER A 3 10.82 15.88 -1.04
CA SER A 3 10.44 14.52 -1.39
C SER A 3 10.21 14.47 -2.91
N LEU A 4 10.86 13.50 -3.53
CA LEU A 4 10.65 13.15 -4.93
C LEU A 4 9.16 12.77 -5.13
N PRO A 5 8.43 13.38 -6.10
CA PRO A 5 7.01 13.11 -6.29
C PRO A 5 6.75 11.65 -6.66
N LEU A 6 5.61 11.10 -6.26
CA LEU A 6 5.19 9.78 -6.76
C LEU A 6 4.72 9.92 -8.21
N ASP A 7 5.09 8.95 -9.04
CA ASP A 7 4.59 8.86 -10.40
C ASP A 7 3.19 8.19 -10.41
N ILE A 8 2.93 7.29 -9.45
CA ILE A 8 1.65 6.61 -9.23
C ILE A 8 1.32 6.58 -7.74
N LEU A 9 0.10 6.98 -7.39
CA LEU A 9 -0.46 6.84 -6.05
C LEU A 9 -1.75 6.02 -6.14
N ALA A 10 -1.78 4.85 -5.49
CA ALA A 10 -2.99 4.07 -5.30
C ALA A 10 -3.66 4.47 -3.98
N ILE A 11 -4.95 4.76 -4.02
CA ILE A 11 -5.74 5.16 -2.86
C ILE A 11 -6.84 4.13 -2.66
N ALA A 12 -6.96 3.58 -1.45
CA ALA A 12 -8.02 2.65 -1.11
C ALA A 12 -8.56 2.87 0.30
N ALA A 13 -9.67 2.22 0.62
CA ALA A 13 -10.37 2.44 1.88
C ALA A 13 -9.61 1.83 3.06
N HIS A 14 -9.11 0.60 2.91
CA HIS A 14 -8.44 -0.13 3.97
C HIS A 14 -7.13 -0.75 3.47
N ARG A 15 -6.24 -1.04 4.43
CA ARG A 15 -5.07 -1.89 4.21
C ARG A 15 -5.52 -3.20 3.57
N ASP A 16 -4.77 -3.71 2.59
CA ASP A 16 -5.05 -4.90 1.76
C ASP A 16 -5.89 -4.66 0.48
N ASP A 17 -6.69 -3.59 0.39
CA ASP A 17 -7.52 -3.31 -0.78
C ASP A 17 -6.66 -3.07 -2.04
N VAL A 18 -5.55 -2.34 -1.91
CA VAL A 18 -4.65 -2.03 -3.04
C VAL A 18 -3.94 -3.29 -3.53
N GLU A 19 -3.42 -4.09 -2.61
CA GLU A 19 -2.72 -5.33 -2.88
C GLU A 19 -3.62 -6.30 -3.66
N GLN A 20 -4.89 -6.43 -3.26
CA GLN A 20 -5.87 -7.30 -3.90
C GLN A 20 -6.30 -6.80 -5.28
N THR A 21 -6.48 -5.49 -5.45
CA THR A 21 -7.08 -4.93 -6.67
C THR A 21 -6.06 -4.55 -7.73
N CYS A 22 -4.89 -4.05 -7.33
CA CYS A 22 -3.89 -3.51 -8.25
C CYS A 22 -2.43 -3.75 -7.84
N GLY A 23 -2.14 -4.62 -6.87
CA GLY A 23 -0.78 -4.96 -6.45
C GLY A 23 0.13 -5.39 -7.60
N GLY A 24 -0.38 -6.23 -8.52
CA GLY A 24 0.37 -6.64 -9.72
C GLY A 24 0.73 -5.47 -10.66
N THR A 25 -0.15 -4.48 -10.78
CA THR A 25 0.11 -3.25 -11.55
C THR A 25 1.19 -2.41 -10.88
N LEU A 26 1.10 -2.20 -9.56
CA LEU A 26 2.10 -1.43 -8.82
C LEU A 26 3.49 -2.07 -8.91
N LEU A 27 3.57 -3.39 -8.69
CA LEU A 27 4.82 -4.15 -8.84
C LEU A 27 5.40 -4.01 -10.26
N LYS A 28 4.55 -4.10 -11.29
CA LYS A 28 4.99 -3.94 -12.67
C LYS A 28 5.51 -2.53 -12.96
N MET A 29 4.88 -1.50 -12.40
CA MET A 29 5.31 -0.11 -12.58
C MET A 29 6.62 0.18 -11.83
N ALA A 30 6.77 -0.35 -10.62
CA ALA A 30 8.03 -0.29 -9.87
C ALA A 30 9.18 -0.96 -10.63
N GLN A 31 8.95 -2.13 -11.25
CA GLN A 31 9.92 -2.79 -12.12
C GLN A 31 10.31 -1.96 -13.36
N LEU A 32 9.43 -1.07 -13.82
CA LEU A 32 9.70 -0.12 -14.91
C LEU A 32 10.35 1.19 -14.41
N GLY A 33 10.71 1.27 -13.13
CA GLY A 33 11.37 2.42 -12.53
C GLY A 33 10.44 3.57 -12.12
N GLN A 34 9.12 3.35 -12.14
CA GLN A 34 8.15 4.33 -11.64
C GLN A 34 8.15 4.33 -10.11
N ARG A 35 8.04 5.50 -9.48
CA ARG A 35 7.84 5.62 -8.03
C ARG A 35 6.36 5.45 -7.72
N THR A 36 6.05 4.37 -7.04
CA THR A 36 4.70 4.01 -6.61
C THR A 36 4.50 4.32 -5.13
N GLY A 37 3.26 4.56 -4.72
CA GLY A 37 2.89 4.67 -3.32
C GLY A 37 1.44 4.26 -3.09
N ILE A 38 1.14 3.94 -1.83
CA ILE A 38 -0.17 3.51 -1.36
C ILE A 38 -0.64 4.47 -0.27
N LEU A 39 -1.92 4.84 -0.32
CA LEU A 39 -2.61 5.59 0.72
C LEU A 39 -3.88 4.84 1.12
N ASP A 40 -3.85 4.26 2.31
CA ASP A 40 -5.04 3.70 2.96
C ASP A 40 -5.74 4.81 3.74
N LEU A 41 -7.04 5.00 3.48
CA LEU A 41 -7.82 6.05 4.13
C LEU A 41 -8.17 5.72 5.60
N THR A 42 -8.18 4.43 5.94
CA THR A 42 -8.54 3.94 7.27
C THR A 42 -7.61 2.81 7.70
N GLN A 43 -7.67 2.44 8.99
CA GLN A 43 -6.91 1.29 9.50
C GLN A 43 -7.64 -0.04 9.30
N GLY A 44 -8.89 -0.03 8.84
CA GLY A 44 -9.72 -1.24 8.73
C GLY A 44 -10.15 -1.81 10.07
N GLU A 45 -10.27 -0.97 11.10
CA GLU A 45 -10.49 -1.36 12.49
C GLU A 45 -11.80 -2.12 12.74
N MET A 46 -12.83 -1.93 11.89
CA MET A 46 -14.11 -2.64 12.01
C MET A 46 -14.11 -4.03 11.36
N GLY A 47 -13.22 -4.29 10.40
CA GLY A 47 -13.17 -5.55 9.63
C GLY A 47 -11.94 -6.42 9.93
N THR A 48 -10.96 -5.87 10.64
CA THR A 48 -9.70 -6.54 10.95
C THR A 48 -9.88 -7.70 11.93
N ARG A 49 -9.18 -8.81 11.66
CA ARG A 49 -8.87 -9.83 12.66
C ARG A 49 -7.44 -9.59 13.15
N GLY A 50 -7.23 -9.58 14.46
CA GLY A 50 -5.93 -9.26 15.08
C GLY A 50 -5.86 -7.84 15.63
N THR A 51 -4.65 -7.35 15.88
CA THR A 51 -4.41 -6.01 16.46
C THR A 51 -4.08 -4.97 15.39
N ALA A 52 -4.24 -3.69 15.72
CA ALA A 52 -3.87 -2.58 14.83
C ALA A 52 -2.37 -2.59 14.50
N GLU A 53 -1.53 -2.99 15.48
CA GLU A 53 -0.10 -3.17 15.32
C GLU A 53 0.24 -4.31 14.37
N ASP A 54 -0.44 -5.45 14.48
CA ASP A 54 -0.24 -6.59 13.57
C ASP A 54 -0.54 -6.17 12.13
N ARG A 55 -1.69 -5.50 11.92
CA ARG A 55 -2.06 -5.00 10.60
C ARG A 55 -1.11 -3.94 10.06
N ALA A 56 -0.51 -3.13 10.92
CA ALA A 56 0.47 -2.13 10.50
C ALA A 56 1.77 -2.81 10.02
N ARG A 57 2.20 -3.90 10.69
CA ARG A 57 3.35 -4.70 10.24
C ARG A 57 3.06 -5.42 8.93
N GLU A 58 1.85 -5.97 8.77
CA GLU A 58 1.42 -6.61 7.51
C GLU A 58 1.45 -5.62 6.34
N ALA A 59 0.87 -4.42 6.50
CA ALA A 59 0.87 -3.38 5.47
C ALA A 59 2.28 -2.89 5.14
N ALA A 60 3.15 -2.74 6.14
CA ALA A 60 4.55 -2.35 5.92
C ALA A 60 5.33 -3.41 5.14
N GLU A 61 5.08 -4.70 5.40
CA GLU A 61 5.71 -5.80 4.66
C GLU A 61 5.16 -5.91 3.24
N ALA A 62 3.85 -5.72 3.04
CA ALA A 62 3.25 -5.65 1.71
C ALA A 62 3.85 -4.51 0.87
N ALA A 63 3.98 -3.32 1.45
CA ALA A 63 4.63 -2.17 0.81
C ALA A 63 6.12 -2.39 0.51
N ARG A 64 6.80 -3.30 1.24
CA ARG A 64 8.19 -3.68 0.96
C ARG A 64 8.32 -4.67 -0.21
N ILE A 65 7.28 -5.45 -0.46
CA ILE A 65 7.23 -6.46 -1.53
C ILE A 65 6.87 -5.81 -2.87
N LEU A 66 5.96 -4.84 -2.86
CA LEU A 66 5.48 -4.10 -4.04
C LEU A 66 6.49 -3.05 -4.52
#